data_AF-A0A090X980-F1
#
_entry.id   AF-A0A090X980-F1
#
_cell.length_a   1.000
_cell.length_b   1.000
_cell.length_c   1.000
_cell.angle_alpha   90.00
_cell.angle_beta   90.00
_cell.angle_gamma   90.00
#
_symmetry.space_group_name_H-M   'P 1'
#
loop_
_entity.id
_entity.type
_entity.pdbx_description
1 polymer ?
#
loop_
_entity_poly.entity_id
_entity_poly.type
_entity_poly.pdbx_seq_one_letter_code
_entity_poly.pdbx_strand_id
1 'polypeptide(L)'
;QMRKRSRSGDYTINPRNDPVKVRCDMDSHGGGWTVIQRRTEYEVENDKFEKDIGDYERGFQATGSSYWIGLRKSSSTYVVFRTNQQALRIELEKNKGATKSDSICSITKFTVGSKKENYKLTIDKYDES
;
A
#
# COMPACT_ATOMS: atom_id res chain seq x y z
N GLN A 1 -5.22 -17.46 -5.50
CA GLN A 1 -6.26 -18.17 -4.72
C GLN A 1 -5.93 -18.00 -3.24
N MET A 2 -6.77 -17.31 -2.46
CA MET A 2 -6.54 -17.18 -1.01
C MET A 2 -6.62 -18.57 -0.36
N ARG A 3 -5.63 -18.93 0.46
CA ARG A 3 -5.69 -20.19 1.23
C ARG A 3 -6.65 -19.98 2.41
N LYS A 4 -7.58 -20.92 2.63
CA LYS A 4 -8.46 -20.90 3.81
C LYS A 4 -7.59 -20.79 5.08
N ARG A 5 -7.88 -19.79 5.94
CA ARG A 5 -7.16 -19.45 7.19
C ARG A 5 -5.79 -18.76 7.05
N SER A 6 -5.63 -17.87 6.07
CA SER A 6 -4.44 -17.00 6.00
C SER A 6 -4.50 -15.92 7.11
N ARG A 7 -3.37 -15.60 7.74
CA ARG A 7 -3.23 -14.51 8.74
C ARG A 7 -2.44 -13.35 8.19
N SER A 8 -2.57 -12.16 8.74
CA SER A 8 -1.74 -11.02 8.32
C SER A 8 -0.25 -11.33 8.52
N GLY A 9 0.57 -10.91 7.56
CA GLY A 9 2.00 -11.22 7.57
C GLY A 9 2.66 -11.02 6.21
N ASP A 10 3.88 -11.51 6.09
CA ASP A 10 4.66 -11.38 4.86
C ASP A 10 4.42 -12.58 3.94
N TYR A 11 4.07 -12.28 2.69
CA TYR A 11 3.78 -13.26 1.65
C TYR A 11 4.67 -12.99 0.43
N THR A 12 4.99 -14.06 -0.30
CA THR A 12 5.51 -13.90 -1.67
C THR A 12 4.34 -14.01 -2.63
N ILE A 13 4.06 -12.94 -3.36
CA ILE A 13 3.09 -12.92 -4.45
C ILE A 13 3.86 -12.94 -5.78
N ASN A 14 3.23 -13.44 -6.85
CA ASN A 14 3.86 -13.55 -8.16
C ASN A 14 3.10 -12.74 -9.22
N PRO A 15 3.15 -11.39 -9.16
CA PRO A 15 2.64 -10.55 -10.22
C PRO A 15 3.41 -10.82 -11.52
N ARG A 16 2.73 -11.32 -12.56
CA ARG A 16 3.29 -11.43 -13.92
C ARG A 16 4.66 -12.15 -13.99
N ASN A 17 4.83 -13.22 -13.22
CA ASN A 17 6.09 -13.99 -13.14
C ASN A 17 7.29 -13.22 -12.55
N ASP A 18 7.05 -12.17 -11.75
CA ASP A 18 8.06 -11.44 -10.97
C ASP A 18 7.77 -11.59 -9.46
N PRO A 19 8.25 -12.67 -8.80
CA PRO A 19 7.97 -12.92 -7.39
C PRO A 19 8.43 -11.77 -6.49
N VAL A 20 7.54 -11.27 -5.65
CA VAL A 20 7.81 -10.17 -4.73
C VAL A 20 7.29 -10.47 -3.34
N LYS A 21 8.11 -10.18 -2.32
CA LYS A 21 7.70 -10.19 -0.92
C LYS A 21 6.92 -8.91 -0.60
N VAL A 22 5.73 -9.09 -0.05
CA VAL A 22 4.81 -8.02 0.37
C VAL A 22 4.20 -8.36 1.72
N ARG A 23 3.73 -7.35 2.45
CA ARG A 23 2.89 -7.56 3.62
C ARG A 23 1.43 -7.62 3.19
N CYS A 24 0.72 -8.66 3.58
CA CYS A 24 -0.71 -8.79 3.36
C CYS A 24 -1.46 -8.63 4.68
N ASP A 25 -2.53 -7.84 4.66
CA ASP A 25 -3.57 -7.88 5.67
C ASP A 25 -4.63 -8.91 5.23
N MET A 26 -4.74 -9.96 6.03
CA MET A 26 -5.66 -11.08 5.79
C MET A 26 -6.77 -11.16 6.85
N ASP A 27 -6.69 -10.32 7.88
CA ASP A 27 -7.58 -10.39 9.04
C ASP A 27 -8.67 -9.32 8.96
N SER A 28 -8.36 -8.14 8.41
CA SER A 28 -9.29 -7.01 8.32
C SER A 28 -10.13 -7.06 7.04
N HIS A 29 -11.41 -6.69 7.14
CA HIS A 29 -12.31 -6.46 6.00
C HIS A 29 -12.31 -7.57 4.94
N GLY A 30 -12.37 -8.84 5.39
CA GLY A 30 -12.38 -10.00 4.50
C GLY A 30 -11.02 -10.43 3.95
N GLY A 31 -9.95 -9.69 4.29
CA GLY A 31 -8.57 -10.00 3.94
C GLY A 31 -8.24 -9.85 2.45
N GLY A 32 -7.00 -10.22 2.08
CA GLY A 32 -6.52 -10.14 0.71
C GLY A 32 -5.96 -8.78 0.32
N TRP A 33 -5.72 -7.90 1.30
CA TRP A 33 -5.17 -6.57 1.08
C TRP A 33 -3.64 -6.64 1.03
N THR A 34 -3.05 -6.15 -0.04
CA THR A 34 -1.59 -5.89 -0.06
C THR A 34 -1.35 -4.51 0.53
N VAL A 35 -0.58 -4.44 1.61
CA VAL A 35 -0.21 -3.16 2.20
C VAL A 35 0.84 -2.51 1.29
N ILE A 36 0.56 -1.28 0.83
CA ILE A 36 1.46 -0.55 -0.07
C ILE A 36 2.21 0.58 0.63
N GLN A 37 1.64 1.10 1.72
CA GLN A 37 2.24 2.11 2.58
C GLN A 37 1.75 1.88 4.00
N ARG A 38 2.62 2.07 4.98
CA ARG A 38 2.25 2.18 6.40
C ARG A 38 3.04 3.29 7.06
N ARG A 39 2.39 4.10 7.90
CA ARG A 39 3.02 5.03 8.84
C ARG A 39 2.60 4.70 10.28
N THR A 40 3.54 4.83 11.20
CA THR A 40 3.32 4.70 12.65
C THR A 40 3.63 6.02 13.34
N GLU A 41 3.30 6.12 14.64
CA GLU A 41 3.53 7.33 15.45
C GLU A 41 4.98 7.87 15.44
N TYR A 42 5.98 6.99 15.25
CA TYR A 42 7.39 7.36 15.20
C TYR A 42 7.80 8.25 14.01
N GLU A 43 6.97 8.38 12.98
CA GLU A 43 7.25 9.23 11.81
C GLU A 43 6.96 10.71 12.06
N VAL A 44 6.28 11.06 13.15
CA VAL A 44 6.00 12.48 13.48
C VAL A 44 7.29 13.24 13.82
N GLU A 45 8.33 12.52 14.24
CA GLU A 45 9.59 13.09 14.76
C GLU A 45 10.77 12.95 13.78
N ASN A 46 10.56 12.43 12.56
CA ASN A 46 11.65 12.13 11.64
C ASN A 46 11.33 12.48 10.16
N ASP A 47 12.36 12.53 9.32
CA ASP A 47 12.31 12.85 7.88
C ASP A 47 12.36 11.58 7.00
N LYS A 48 11.99 10.40 7.53
CA LYS A 48 12.25 9.12 6.85
C LYS A 48 11.36 8.89 5.63
N PHE A 49 10.31 9.69 5.42
CA PHE A 49 9.53 9.74 4.17
C PHE A 49 9.89 10.92 3.26
N GLU A 50 10.80 11.81 3.67
CA GLU A 50 11.37 12.85 2.81
C GLU A 50 12.49 12.25 1.95
N LYS A 51 12.08 11.44 0.99
CA LYS A 51 12.96 10.65 0.13
C LYS A 51 12.92 11.14 -1.32
N ASP A 52 14.02 10.88 -2.04
CA ASP A 52 14.08 11.18 -3.46
C ASP A 52 13.24 10.20 -4.29
N ILE A 53 13.05 10.52 -5.57
CA ILE A 53 12.26 9.69 -6.47
C ILE A 53 12.85 8.28 -6.64
N GLY A 54 14.17 8.11 -6.54
CA GLY A 54 14.83 6.82 -6.64
C GLY A 54 14.48 5.89 -5.48
N ASP A 55 14.36 6.43 -4.27
CA ASP A 55 13.88 5.69 -3.10
C ASP A 55 12.39 5.35 -3.21
N TYR A 56 11.55 6.29 -3.65
CA TYR A 56 10.13 6.01 -3.91
C TYR A 56 9.94 4.99 -5.04
N GLU A 57 10.85 4.94 -6.01
CA GLU A 57 10.90 3.90 -7.03
C GLU A 57 11.25 2.55 -6.43
N ARG A 58 12.33 2.44 -5.65
CA ARG A 58 12.81 1.17 -5.07
C ARG A 58 11.94 0.63 -3.93
N GLY A 59 11.28 1.53 -3.20
CA GLY A 59 10.69 1.22 -1.90
C GLY A 59 11.70 1.35 -0.77
N PHE A 60 11.21 1.59 0.45
CA PHE A 60 12.04 1.76 1.63
C PHE A 60 11.28 1.37 2.90
N GLN A 61 12.04 1.01 3.94
CA GLN A 61 11.54 0.87 5.31
C GLN A 61 11.94 2.13 6.10
N ALA A 62 11.10 2.50 7.06
CA ALA A 62 11.31 3.62 7.95
C ALA A 62 11.20 3.14 9.41
N THR A 63 11.13 4.07 10.36
CA THR A 63 11.19 3.74 11.79
C THR A 63 9.97 2.90 12.20
N GLY A 64 10.22 1.95 13.11
CA GLY A 64 9.20 1.00 13.57
C GLY A 64 8.80 0.03 12.46
N SER A 65 7.51 0.01 12.12
CA SER A 65 6.97 -0.83 11.06
C SER A 65 6.44 -0.03 9.85
N SER A 66 6.86 1.24 9.76
CA SER A 66 6.55 2.14 8.66
C SER A 66 7.33 1.75 7.41
N TYR A 67 6.70 1.82 6.24
CA TYR A 67 7.38 1.51 4.98
C TYR A 67 6.58 2.00 3.76
N TRP A 68 7.29 2.08 2.63
CA TRP A 68 6.77 2.27 1.29
C TRP A 68 7.17 1.09 0.40
N ILE A 69 6.20 0.47 -0.27
CA ILE A 69 6.44 -0.75 -1.06
C ILE A 69 7.32 -0.55 -2.30
N GLY A 70 7.37 0.68 -2.82
CA GLY A 70 8.07 1.06 -4.05
C GLY A 70 7.16 1.16 -5.27
N LEU A 71 7.47 2.09 -6.17
CA LEU A 71 6.76 2.28 -7.43
C LEU A 71 7.28 1.36 -8.55
N ARG A 72 8.47 0.77 -8.40
CA ARG A 72 9.15 -0.07 -9.41
C ARG A 72 9.95 -1.21 -8.77
N LYS A 73 9.78 -2.44 -9.25
CA LYS A 73 10.73 -3.54 -9.00
C LYS A 73 11.29 -4.15 -10.29
N SER A 74 12.37 -4.90 -10.12
CA SER A 74 13.49 -5.18 -11.04
C SER A 74 13.16 -5.63 -12.46
N SER A 75 11.97 -6.18 -12.74
CA SER A 75 11.77 -6.92 -14.00
C SER A 75 10.49 -6.52 -14.72
N SER A 76 9.35 -6.38 -14.02
CA SER A 76 8.10 -5.93 -14.64
C SER A 76 7.03 -5.55 -13.61
N THR A 77 6.67 -4.27 -13.64
CA THR A 77 5.36 -3.70 -13.24
C THR A 77 5.17 -3.26 -11.78
N TYR A 78 4.87 -1.95 -11.71
CA TYR A 78 4.10 -1.19 -10.73
C TYR A 78 3.14 -2.06 -9.91
N VAL A 79 3.22 -1.96 -8.58
CA VAL A 79 2.37 -2.67 -7.61
C VAL A 79 0.86 -2.47 -7.85
N VAL A 80 0.50 -1.54 -8.73
CA VAL A 80 -0.85 -1.34 -9.26
C VAL A 80 -1.02 -2.13 -10.55
N PHE A 81 -1.58 -3.32 -10.40
CA PHE A 81 -1.79 -4.30 -11.45
C PHE A 81 -2.75 -3.73 -12.50
N ARG A 82 -2.22 -3.13 -13.58
CA ARG A 82 -3.04 -2.56 -14.68
C ARG A 82 -4.00 -3.56 -15.35
N THR A 83 -3.84 -4.86 -15.09
CA THR A 83 -4.62 -5.91 -15.74
C THR A 83 -5.98 -6.18 -15.12
N ASN A 84 -6.26 -5.73 -13.90
CA ASN A 84 -7.56 -5.94 -13.26
C ASN A 84 -7.98 -4.69 -12.48
N GLN A 85 -9.29 -4.51 -12.27
CA GLN A 85 -9.80 -3.50 -11.35
C GLN A 85 -9.26 -3.76 -9.95
N GLN A 86 -8.67 -2.74 -9.33
CA GLN A 86 -8.13 -2.79 -7.98
C GLN A 86 -8.79 -1.74 -7.11
N ALA A 87 -9.15 -2.11 -5.89
CA ALA A 87 -9.62 -1.17 -4.88
C ALA A 87 -8.45 -0.69 -4.01
N LEU A 88 -8.49 0.58 -3.62
CA LEU A 88 -7.57 1.16 -2.64
C LEU A 88 -8.35 1.48 -1.37
N ARG A 89 -7.82 1.06 -0.22
CA ARG A 89 -8.34 1.38 1.09
C ARG A 89 -7.30 2.20 1.85
N ILE A 90 -7.72 3.31 2.42
CA ILE A 90 -6.88 4.19 3.24
C ILE A 90 -7.47 4.22 4.64
N GLU A 91 -6.66 3.85 5.62
CA GLU A 91 -7.03 3.82 7.04
C GLU A 91 -6.20 4.84 7.78
N LEU A 92 -6.86 5.72 8.52
CA LEU A 92 -6.24 6.74 9.35
C LEU A 92 -6.73 6.57 10.78
N GLU A 93 -5.84 6.17 11.68
CA GLU A 93 -6.09 6.23 13.12
C GLU A 93 -5.73 7.65 13.61
N LYS A 94 -6.70 8.35 14.19
CA LYS A 94 -6.47 9.63 14.84
C LYS A 94 -6.44 9.45 16.35
N ASN A 95 -5.28 9.75 16.94
CA ASN A 95 -5.10 9.78 18.39
C ASN A 95 -5.33 11.21 18.90
N LYS A 96 -6.39 11.42 19.68
CA LYS A 96 -6.65 12.67 20.44
C LYS A 96 -6.69 12.35 21.93
N GLY A 97 -5.52 12.32 22.57
CA GLY A 97 -5.39 11.96 23.98
C GLY A 97 -5.84 10.51 24.22
N ALA A 98 -6.86 10.31 25.06
CA ALA A 98 -7.40 8.98 25.36
C ALA A 98 -8.38 8.44 24.28
N THR A 99 -8.77 9.26 23.30
CA THR A 99 -9.72 8.86 22.26
C THR A 99 -8.99 8.47 20.99
N LYS A 100 -9.21 7.23 20.56
CA LYS A 100 -8.86 6.73 19.22
C LYS A 100 -10.08 6.80 18.32
N SER A 101 -9.93 7.31 17.12
CA SER A 101 -10.97 7.25 16.09
C SER A 101 -10.35 6.86 14.76
N ASP A 102 -10.98 5.91 14.06
CA ASP A 102 -10.54 5.48 12.75
C ASP A 102 -11.35 6.18 11.66
N SER A 103 -10.69 6.54 10.57
CA SER A 103 -11.33 7.00 9.34
C SER A 103 -10.89 6.09 8.20
N ILE A 104 -11.86 5.54 7.48
CA ILE A 104 -11.63 4.64 6.35
C ILE A 104 -12.13 5.34 5.09
N CYS A 105 -11.28 5.39 4.06
CA CYS A 105 -11.65 5.82 2.72
C CYS A 105 -11.46 4.65 1.76
N SER A 106 -12.51 4.33 0.99
CA SER A 106 -12.51 3.24 0.03
C SER A 106 -12.66 3.80 -1.39
N ILE A 107 -11.69 3.50 -2.24
CA ILE A 107 -11.68 3.85 -3.65
C ILE A 107 -11.86 2.55 -4.43
N THR A 108 -12.98 2.43 -5.14
CA THR A 108 -13.40 1.19 -5.82
C THR A 108 -12.55 0.84 -7.03
N LYS A 109 -11.85 1.83 -7.59
CA LYS A 109 -10.90 1.65 -8.69
C LYS A 109 -9.82 2.73 -8.63
N PHE A 110 -8.56 2.29 -8.61
CA PHE A 110 -7.41 3.16 -8.77
C PHE A 110 -6.40 2.57 -9.77
N THR A 111 -5.62 3.46 -10.40
CA THR A 111 -4.50 3.10 -11.26
C THR A 111 -3.34 4.05 -11.03
N VAL A 112 -2.11 3.58 -11.22
CA VAL A 112 -0.89 4.39 -11.14
C VAL A 112 -0.14 4.32 -12.46
N GLY A 113 0.15 5.50 -13.00
CA GLY A 113 0.92 5.69 -14.22
C GLY A 113 2.33 5.13 -14.13
N SER A 114 2.98 5.03 -15.29
CA SER A 114 4.34 4.55 -15.41
C SER A 114 5.32 5.66 -15.05
N LYS A 115 6.62 5.36 -15.00
CA LYS A 115 7.66 6.39 -14.90
C LYS A 115 7.54 7.46 -15.98
N LYS A 116 7.19 7.06 -17.21
CA LYS A 116 6.95 7.99 -18.34
C LYS A 116 5.71 8.86 -18.14
N GLU A 117 4.73 8.36 -17.39
CA GLU A 117 3.51 9.08 -17.02
C GLU A 117 3.64 9.74 -15.63
N ASN A 118 4.87 9.88 -15.12
CA ASN A 118 5.18 10.48 -13.81
C ASN A 118 4.41 9.87 -12.63
N TYR A 119 4.14 8.56 -12.69
CA TYR A 119 3.43 7.84 -11.62
C TYR A 119 2.07 8.44 -11.26
N LYS A 120 1.40 9.09 -12.23
CA LYS A 120 0.10 9.75 -12.02
C LYS A 120 -0.94 8.79 -11.42
N LEU A 121 -1.49 9.15 -10.26
CA LEU A 121 -2.63 8.46 -9.67
C LEU A 121 -3.90 8.85 -10.42
N THR A 122 -4.71 7.85 -10.77
CA THR A 122 -6.08 8.03 -11.29
C THR A 122 -7.03 7.17 -10.46
N ILE A 123 -8.09 7.78 -9.93
CA ILE A 123 -9.13 7.13 -9.13
C ILE A 123 -10.50 7.34 -9.81
N ASP A 124 -11.38 6.35 -9.80
CA ASP A 124 -12.80 6.57 -10.13
C ASP A 124 -13.55 7.10 -8.88
N LYS A 125 -14.86 7.40 -9.04
CA LYS A 125 -15.75 8.00 -8.03
C LYS A 125 -15.51 7.45 -6.61
N TYR A 126 -15.45 8.39 -5.66
CA TYR A 126 -15.38 8.16 -4.22
C TYR A 126 -16.70 7.53 -3.71
N ASP A 127 -16.62 6.55 -2.81
CA ASP A 127 -17.79 5.98 -2.13
C ASP A 127 -17.92 6.63 -0.74
N GLU A 128 -18.82 7.61 -0.61
CA GLU A 128 -19.26 8.15 0.70
C GLU A 128 -20.33 7.20 1.25
N SER A 129 -19.89 6.05 1.78
CA SER A 129 -20.76 5.15 2.55
C SER A 129 -20.51 5.28 4.05
#